data_AF-A0A139QPH8-F1
#
_entry.id   AF-A0A139QPH8-F1
#
_cell.length_a   1.000
_cell.length_b   1.000
_cell.length_c   1.000
_cell.angle_alpha   90.00
_cell.angle_beta   90.00
_cell.angle_gamma   90.00
#
_symmetry.space_group_name_H-M   'P 1'
#
loop_
_entity.id
_entity.type
_entity.pdbx_description
1 polymer ?
#
loop_
_entity_poly.entity_id
_entity_poly.type
_entity_poly.pdbx_seq_one_letter_code
_entity_poly.pdbx_strand_id
1 'polypeptide(L)' 'MKTNDIVYGVHAVTEALLANTGNKLYLQEDLRGKNVEKVKELAAEKKVSISWTSKKIPL' A
#
# COMPACT_ATOMS: atom_id res chain seq x y z
N MET A 1 -1.14 20.45 -8.94
CA MET A 1 -1.25 19.29 -8.02
C MET A 1 -0.64 18.10 -8.74
N LYS A 2 0.37 17.43 -8.16
CA LYS A 2 0.96 16.27 -8.83
C LYS A 2 0.00 15.10 -8.66
N THR A 3 -0.45 14.53 -9.76
CA THR A 3 -1.33 13.35 -9.82
C THR A 3 -0.62 12.04 -9.48
N ASN A 4 0.57 12.09 -8.86
CA ASN A 4 1.49 10.97 -8.69
C ASN A 4 1.74 10.56 -7.23
N ASP A 5 1.05 11.16 -6.27
CA ASP A 5 1.35 10.97 -4.84
C ASP A 5 0.80 9.64 -4.26
N ILE A 6 -0.07 8.95 -5.01
CA ILE A 6 -0.69 7.69 -4.56
C ILE A 6 -0.69 6.67 -5.69
N VAL A 7 -0.15 5.49 -5.41
CA VAL A 7 -0.22 4.32 -6.30
C VAL A 7 -1.21 3.31 -5.75
N TYR A 8 -1.92 2.62 -6.64
CA TYR A 8 -2.95 1.66 -6.29
C TYR A 8 -2.72 0.33 -7.02
N GLY A 9 -3.20 -0.75 -6.41
CA GLY A 9 -3.06 -2.11 -6.94
C GLY A 9 -1.78 -2.80 -6.48
N VAL A 10 -1.85 -4.13 -6.34
CA VAL A 10 -0.77 -4.94 -5.72
C VAL A 10 0.56 -4.75 -6.44
N HIS A 11 0.55 -4.70 -7.78
CA HIS A 11 1.77 -4.58 -8.56
C HIS A 11 2.46 -3.24 -8.33
N ALA A 12 1.77 -2.12 -8.61
CA ALA A 12 2.33 -0.78 -8.45
C ALA A 12 2.73 -0.47 -7.00
N VAL A 13 1.96 -0.93 -6.02
CA VAL A 13 2.30 -0.79 -4.60
C VAL A 13 3.55 -1.60 -4.25
N THR A 14 3.69 -2.82 -4.78
CA THR A 14 4.89 -3.63 -4.57
C THR A 14 6.13 -2.95 -5.14
N GLU A 15 6.05 -2.43 -6.36
CA GLU A 15 7.15 -1.69 -6.99
C GLU A 15 7.51 -0.42 -6.21
N ALA A 16 6.51 0.35 -5.75
CA ALA A 16 6.76 1.55 -4.96
C ALA A 16 7.44 1.23 -3.62
N LEU A 17 7.02 0.16 -2.94
CA LEU A 17 7.66 -0.31 -1.71
C LEU A 17 9.09 -0.80 -1.96
N LEU A 18 9.33 -1.56 -3.04
CA LEU A 18 10.67 -2.01 -3.42
C LEU A 18 11.60 -0.84 -3.77
N ALA A 19 11.07 0.17 -4.46
CA ALA A 19 11.78 1.40 -4.83
C ALA A 19 11.93 2.39 -3.67
N ASN A 20 11.36 2.12 -2.49
CA ASN A 20 11.32 3.04 -1.34
C ASN A 20 10.68 4.40 -1.68
N THR A 21 9.67 4.41 -2.55
CA THR A 21 8.99 5.64 -3.02
C THR A 21 7.62 5.87 -2.36
N GLY A 22 7.38 5.30 -1.17
CA GLY A 22 6.13 5.48 -0.43
C GLY A 22 6.35 5.56 1.08
N ASN A 23 5.66 6.50 1.74
CA ASN A 23 5.84 6.76 3.18
C ASN A 23 4.75 6.09 4.04
N LYS A 24 3.61 5.75 3.44
CA LYS A 24 2.48 5.12 4.13
C LYS A 24 1.69 4.22 3.19
N LEU A 25 1.38 3.01 3.64
CA LEU A 25 0.54 2.05 2.95
C LEU A 25 -0.88 2.10 3.53
N TYR A 26 -1.87 2.36 2.70
CA TYR A 26 -3.29 2.26 3.09
C TYR A 26 -3.87 0.93 2.64
N LEU A 27 -4.40 0.15 3.58
CA LEU A 27 -5.07 -1.13 3.30
C LEU A 27 -6.54 -1.05 3.69
N GLN A 28 -7.42 -1.53 2.82
CA GLN A 28 -8.82 -1.66 3.18
C GLN A 28 -9.01 -2.82 4.16
N GLU A 29 -9.83 -2.59 5.18
CA GLU A 29 -10.09 -3.57 6.24
C GLU A 29 -10.73 -4.86 5.76
N ASP A 30 -11.36 -4.87 4.58
CA ASP A 30 -11.99 -6.07 4.01
C ASP A 30 -11.05 -6.87 3.09
N LEU A 31 -9.85 -6.34 2.77
CA LEU A 31 -8.91 -7.05 1.88
C LEU A 31 -8.29 -8.25 2.59
N ARG A 32 -8.36 -9.41 1.94
CA ARG A 32 -7.82 -10.69 2.43
C ARG A 32 -7.03 -11.40 1.32
N GLY A 33 -6.22 -12.38 1.72
CA GLY A 33 -5.50 -13.29 0.84
C GLY A 33 -4.01 -12.99 0.69
N LYS A 34 -3.31 -13.92 0.04
CA LYS A 34 -1.84 -14.00 -0.02
C LYS A 34 -1.16 -12.73 -0.52
N ASN A 35 -1.79 -12.03 -1.46
CA ASN A 35 -1.24 -10.78 -1.97
C ASN A 35 -1.20 -9.71 -0.88
N VAL A 36 -2.24 -9.59 -0.07
CA VAL A 36 -2.33 -8.60 1.02
C VAL A 36 -1.26 -8.89 2.08
N GLU A 37 -1.07 -10.17 2.43
CA GLU A 37 -0.02 -10.60 3.35
C GLU A 37 1.36 -10.20 2.83
N LYS A 38 1.67 -10.51 1.57
CA LYS A 38 2.94 -10.14 0.93
C LYS A 38 3.19 -8.62 0.97
N VAL A 39 2.19 -7.78 0.70
CA VAL A 39 2.38 -6.32 0.73
C VAL A 39 2.61 -5.81 2.17
N LYS A 40 1.98 -6.43 3.18
CA LYS A 40 2.22 -6.09 4.59
C LYS A 40 3.63 -6.44 5.02
N GLU A 41 4.08 -7.64 4.69
CA GLU A 41 5.44 -8.10 5.01
C GLU A 41 6.48 -7.17 4.38
N LEU A 42 6.28 -6.81 3.11
CA LEU A 42 7.16 -5.88 2.41
C LEU A 42 7.13 -4.48 3.03
N ALA A 43 5.95 -3.96 3.38
CA ALA A 43 5.86 -2.67 4.06
C ALA A 43 6.56 -2.67 5.42
N ALA A 44 6.45 -3.76 6.18
CA ALA A 44 7.16 -3.92 7.45
C ALA A 44 8.68 -3.97 7.27
N GLU A 45 9.18 -4.73 6.28
CA GLU A 45 10.61 -4.77 5.93
C GLU A 45 11.14 -3.37 5.57
N LYS A 46 10.38 -2.63 4.77
CA LYS A 46 10.73 -1.28 4.30
C LYS A 46 10.46 -0.19 5.33
N LYS A 47 9.99 -0.54 6.54
CA LYS A 47 9.61 0.39 7.62
C LYS A 47 8.53 1.40 7.19
N VAL A 48 7.69 1.03 6.24
CA VAL A 48 6.57 1.84 5.78
C VAL A 48 5.40 1.64 6.74
N SER A 49 4.83 2.74 7.22
CA SER A 49 3.68 2.67 8.15
C SER A 49 2.44 2.16 7.43
N ILE A 50 1.72 1.21 8.04
CA ILE A 50 0.48 0.66 7.50
C ILE A 50 -0.71 1.34 8.21
N SER A 51 -1.70 1.79 7.46
CA SER A 51 -2.96 2.34 7.97
C SER A 51 -4.14 1.59 7.38
N TRP A 52 -5.05 1.16 8.24
CA TRP A 52 -6.26 0.45 7.85
C TRP A 52 -7.40 1.45 7.61
N THR A 53 -8.21 1.23 6.57
CA THR A 53 -9.36 2.07 6.24
C THR A 53 -10.60 1.24 5.94
N SER A 54 -11.72 1.60 6.56
CA SER A 54 -13.06 1.01 6.29
C SER A 54 -13.73 1.62 5.06
N LYS A 55 -13.32 2.84 4.67
CA LYS A 55 -13.85 3.51 3.47
C LYS A 55 -13.06 3.13 2.24
N LYS A 56 -13.76 2.80 1.15
CA LYS A 56 -13.19 2.90 -0.20
C LYS A 56 -12.68 4.34 -0.35
N ILE A 57 -11.37 4.51 -0.48
CA ILE A 57 -10.77 5.82 -0.76
C ILE A 57 -11.31 6.22 -2.15
N PRO A 58 -12.11 7.29 -2.27
CA PRO A 58 -12.53 7.79 -3.57
C PRO A 58 -11.26 8.25 -4.30
N LEU A 59 -11.14 7.79 -5.54
CA LEU A 59 -10.06 8.15 -6.47
C LEU A 59 -10.11 9.65 -6.79
#